data_AF-A0A9E3B5W6-F1
#
_entry.id   AF-A0A9E3B5W6-F1
#
_cell.length_a   1.000
_cell.length_b   1.000
_cell.length_c   1.000
_cell.angle_alpha   90.00
_cell.angle_beta   90.00
_cell.angle_gamma   90.00
#
_symmetry.space_group_name_H-M   'P 1'
#
loop_
_entity.id
_entity.type
_entity.pdbx_description
1 polymer ?
#
loop_
_entity_poly.entity_id
_entity_poly.type
_entity_poly.pdbx_seq_one_letter_code
_entity_poly.pdbx_strand_id
1 'polypeptide(L)'
;MKTYPQLNYRRIPLLFALTIVLTLVACGTTTSTKSIQRVATPLPTQPVSGQQLLTGPVTYVALGASDAVGVGTNNPQTQGYVPLLAQKLPRGSHLINLGVSGIHLHEALSE
;
A
#
# COMPACT_ATOMS: atom_id res chain seq x y z
N MET A 1 14.21 7.10 -49.66
CA MET A 1 14.13 8.49 -49.18
C MET A 1 13.39 8.46 -47.84
N LYS A 2 14.09 8.57 -46.71
CA LYS A 2 13.53 8.42 -45.35
C LYS A 2 13.26 9.80 -44.77
N THR A 3 11.98 10.14 -44.60
CA THR A 3 11.51 11.37 -43.96
C THR A 3 11.51 11.19 -42.44
N TYR A 4 12.39 11.90 -41.75
CA TYR A 4 12.32 12.02 -40.28
C TYR A 4 11.34 13.14 -39.93
N PRO A 5 10.37 12.92 -39.02
CA PRO A 5 9.50 13.99 -38.57
C PRO A 5 10.32 14.99 -37.76
N GLN A 6 10.28 16.24 -38.20
CA GLN A 6 10.91 17.40 -37.54
C GLN A 6 10.28 17.60 -36.16
N LEU A 7 10.89 17.01 -35.13
CA LEU A 7 10.48 17.19 -33.74
C LEU A 7 10.83 18.63 -33.34
N ASN A 8 9.80 19.46 -33.19
CA ASN A 8 9.91 20.90 -32.91
C ASN A 8 10.86 21.19 -31.74
N TYR A 9 12.04 21.72 -32.07
CA TYR A 9 13.14 22.08 -31.14
C TYR A 9 12.69 22.98 -29.98
N ARG A 10 11.60 23.75 -30.18
CA ARG A 10 10.97 24.60 -29.16
C ARG A 10 10.36 23.85 -27.97
N ARG A 11 10.10 22.54 -28.10
CA ARG A 11 9.50 21.71 -27.03
C ARG A 11 10.54 21.00 -26.16
N ILE A 12 11.79 20.95 -26.62
CA ILE A 12 12.92 20.34 -25.90
C ILE A 12 13.16 21.00 -24.52
N PRO A 13 13.20 22.34 -24.36
CA PRO A 13 13.45 22.94 -23.05
C PRO A 13 12.31 22.67 -22.06
N LEU A 14 11.06 22.57 -22.55
CA LEU A 14 9.90 22.26 -21.71
C LEU A 14 9.91 20.80 -21.22
N LEU A 15 10.33 19.86 -22.07
CA LEU A 15 10.49 18.46 -21.68
C LEU A 15 11.64 18.29 -20.67
N PHE A 16 12.76 19.02 -20.83
CA PHE A 16 13.85 19.03 -19.86
C PHE A 16 13.45 19.67 -18.52
N ALA A 17 12.66 20.75 -18.53
CA ALA A 17 12.16 21.35 -17.31
C ALA A 17 11.22 20.40 -16.56
N LEU A 18 10.34 19.68 -17.28
CA LEU A 18 9.44 18.69 -16.69
C LEU A 18 10.20 17.52 -16.04
N THR A 19 11.27 17.02 -16.68
CA THR A 19 12.08 15.93 -16.11
C THR A 19 12.86 16.37 -14.87
N ILE A 20 13.37 17.60 -14.84
CA ILE A 20 14.06 18.17 -13.66
C ILE A 20 13.10 18.35 -12.48
N VAL A 21 11.87 18.81 -12.73
CA VAL A 21 10.87 18.93 -11.65
C VAL A 21 10.48 17.55 -11.11
N LEU A 22 10.37 16.53 -11.97
CA LEU A 22 10.07 15.16 -11.55
C LEU A 22 11.17 14.55 -10.67
N THR A 23 12.45 14.88 -10.92
CA THR A 23 13.56 14.33 -10.10
C THR A 23 13.71 15.05 -8.76
N LEU A 24 13.37 16.33 -8.68
CA LEU A 24 13.49 17.11 -7.43
C LEU A 24 12.44 16.72 -6.37
N VAL A 25 11.27 16.20 -6.77
CA VAL A 25 10.21 15.75 -5.85
C VAL A 25 10.55 14.42 -5.14
N ALA A 26 11.54 13.66 -5.63
CA ALA A 26 11.89 12.36 -5.07
C ALA A 26 12.82 12.41 -3.83
N CYS A 27 13.35 13.59 -3.45
CA CYS A 27 14.24 13.75 -2.29
C CYS A 27 13.55 14.52 -1.16
N GLY A 28 12.56 13.91 -0.52
CA GLY A 28 12.02 14.37 0.76
C GLY A 28 12.54 13.51 1.90
N THR A 29 13.49 14.01 2.69
CA THR A 29 13.96 13.35 3.92
C THR A 29 13.10 13.79 5.10
N THR A 30 12.25 12.89 5.62
CA THR A 30 11.42 13.14 6.80
C THR A 30 12.17 12.78 8.08
N THR A 31 12.32 13.75 8.97
CA THR A 31 12.96 13.59 10.29
C THR A 31 12.01 12.86 11.24
N SER A 32 12.40 11.66 11.71
CA SER A 32 11.60 10.84 12.62
C SER A 32 11.83 11.24 14.08
N THR A 33 10.79 11.75 14.75
CA THR A 33 10.75 11.97 16.20
C THR A 33 10.45 10.67 16.92
N LYS A 34 11.37 10.21 17.78
CA LYS A 34 11.27 8.97 18.56
C LYS A 34 10.15 9.05 19.61
N SER A 35 9.10 8.26 19.44
CA SER A 35 8.06 8.04 20.48
C SER A 35 8.54 7.02 21.51
N ILE A 36 8.27 7.27 22.80
CA ILE A 36 8.53 6.31 23.88
C ILE A 36 7.36 5.33 23.97
N GLN A 37 7.59 4.10 23.49
CA GLN A 37 6.61 3.01 23.49
C GLN A 37 6.69 2.21 24.80
N ARG A 38 5.58 2.13 25.55
CA ARG A 38 5.48 1.22 26.70
C ARG A 38 5.32 -0.22 26.19
N VAL A 39 6.22 -1.10 26.61
CA VAL A 39 6.16 -2.53 26.29
C VAL A 39 5.33 -3.24 27.35
N ALA A 40 4.16 -3.77 26.96
CA ALA A 40 3.40 -4.70 27.79
C ALA A 40 4.00 -6.11 27.67
N THR A 41 4.09 -6.85 28.79
CA THR A 41 4.55 -8.24 28.81
C THR A 41 3.50 -9.15 28.17
N PRO A 42 3.80 -9.91 27.11
CA PRO A 42 2.82 -10.77 26.46
C PRO A 42 2.50 -12.01 27.33
N LEU A 43 1.21 -12.26 27.56
CA LEU A 43 0.70 -13.50 28.15
C LEU A 43 0.84 -14.65 27.13
N PRO A 44 1.07 -15.92 27.55
CA PRO A 44 1.16 -17.04 26.62
C PRO A 44 -0.11 -17.15 25.75
N THR A 45 0.05 -17.04 24.43
CA THR A 45 -1.05 -17.16 23.46
C THR A 45 -1.17 -18.61 22.99
N GLN A 46 -2.31 -19.26 23.26
CA GLN A 46 -2.64 -20.54 22.61
C GLN A 46 -2.76 -20.33 21.09
N PRO A 47 -2.21 -21.22 20.24
CA PRO A 47 -2.37 -21.11 18.80
C PRO A 47 -3.84 -21.28 18.42
N VAL A 48 -4.38 -20.33 17.66
CA VAL A 48 -5.73 -20.41 17.10
C VAL A 48 -5.70 -21.31 15.87
N SER A 49 -6.56 -22.33 15.83
CA SER A 49 -6.70 -23.19 14.65
C SER A 49 -7.38 -22.44 13.50
N GLY A 50 -7.05 -22.79 12.26
CA GLY A 50 -7.70 -22.24 11.07
C GLY A 50 -9.22 -22.49 11.08
N GLN A 51 -9.67 -23.65 11.58
CA GLN A 51 -11.10 -23.90 11.75
C GLN A 51 -11.74 -22.97 12.79
N GLN A 52 -11.08 -22.67 13.91
CA GLN A 52 -11.62 -21.72 14.91
C GLN A 52 -11.83 -20.32 14.32
N LEU A 53 -10.91 -19.83 13.47
CA LEU A 53 -11.07 -18.52 12.81
C LEU A 53 -12.31 -18.45 11.91
N LEU A 54 -12.82 -19.59 11.43
CA LEU A 54 -14.00 -19.66 10.57
C LEU A 54 -15.31 -19.88 11.34
N THR A 55 -15.25 -20.13 12.65
CA THR A 55 -16.45 -20.40 13.47
C THR A 55 -17.25 -19.17 13.85
N GLY A 56 -16.72 -17.96 13.65
CA GLY A 56 -17.41 -16.72 14.01
C GLY A 56 -16.86 -15.48 13.29
N PRO A 57 -17.51 -14.31 13.49
CA PRO A 57 -17.06 -13.05 12.92
C PRO A 57 -15.63 -12.70 13.35
N VAL A 58 -14.85 -12.16 12.41
CA VAL A 58 -13.48 -11.70 12.65
C VAL A 58 -13.30 -10.25 12.20
N THR A 59 -12.32 -9.56 12.78
CA THR A 59 -11.80 -8.31 12.20
C THR A 59 -10.57 -8.66 11.39
N TYR A 60 -10.66 -8.48 10.07
CA TYR A 60 -9.55 -8.67 9.16
C TYR A 60 -8.91 -7.32 8.86
N VAL A 61 -7.67 -7.15 9.33
CA VAL A 61 -6.85 -5.97 9.05
C VAL A 61 -5.85 -6.33 7.95
N ALA A 62 -5.96 -5.70 6.80
CA ALA A 62 -5.00 -5.85 5.72
C ALA A 62 -3.92 -4.75 5.83
N LEU A 63 -2.67 -5.18 5.95
CA LEU A 63 -1.48 -4.33 5.86
C LEU A 63 -0.74 -4.71 4.58
N GLY A 64 -0.23 -3.73 3.84
CA GLY A 64 0.53 -4.01 2.63
C GLY A 64 0.78 -2.77 1.79
N ALA A 65 1.40 -2.98 0.64
CA ALA A 65 1.79 -1.90 -0.26
C ALA A 65 0.72 -1.72 -1.36
N SER A 66 1.16 -1.55 -2.60
CA SER A 66 0.31 -1.37 -3.77
C SER A 66 -0.63 -2.56 -4.04
N ASP A 67 -0.24 -3.76 -3.60
CA ASP A 67 -1.03 -4.98 -3.70
C ASP A 67 -2.27 -4.94 -2.79
N ALA A 68 -2.11 -4.48 -1.55
CA ALA A 68 -3.22 -4.33 -0.59
C ALA A 68 -4.16 -3.19 -0.99
N VAL A 69 -3.62 -2.13 -1.62
CA VAL A 69 -4.41 -1.06 -2.23
C VAL A 69 -5.20 -1.56 -3.45
N GLY A 70 -4.69 -2.57 -4.17
CA GLY A 70 -5.31 -3.10 -5.39
C GLY A 70 -4.86 -2.40 -6.68
N VAL A 71 -3.66 -1.81 -6.70
CA VAL A 71 -3.07 -1.18 -7.89
C VAL A 71 -2.94 -2.21 -9.02
N GLY A 72 -3.29 -1.79 -10.24
CA GLY A 72 -3.31 -2.65 -11.43
C GLY A 72 -4.66 -3.32 -11.69
N THR A 73 -5.61 -3.24 -10.76
CA THR A 73 -7.01 -3.61 -11.01
C THR A 73 -7.80 -2.44 -11.60
N ASN A 74 -8.90 -2.73 -12.30
CA ASN A 74 -9.78 -1.68 -12.82
C ASN A 74 -10.64 -1.04 -11.72
N ASN A 75 -11.00 -1.83 -10.70
CA ASN A 75 -11.72 -1.35 -9.53
C ASN A 75 -11.09 -1.92 -8.23
N PRO A 76 -10.17 -1.17 -7.60
CA PRO A 76 -9.47 -1.61 -6.40
C PRO A 76 -10.39 -1.96 -5.22
N GLN A 77 -11.57 -1.33 -5.13
CA GLN A 77 -12.53 -1.56 -4.06
C GLN A 77 -13.24 -2.92 -4.13
N THR A 78 -13.21 -3.59 -5.29
CA THR A 78 -13.94 -4.85 -5.50
C THR A 78 -13.09 -5.97 -6.08
N GLN A 79 -12.00 -5.63 -6.77
CA GLN A 79 -11.17 -6.57 -7.54
C GLN A 79 -9.79 -6.82 -6.91
N GLY A 80 -9.37 -6.00 -5.95
CA GLY A 80 -8.15 -6.24 -5.18
C GLY A 80 -8.25 -7.52 -4.35
N TYR A 81 -7.12 -8.09 -3.95
CA TYR A 81 -7.14 -9.32 -3.15
C TYR A 81 -7.83 -9.11 -1.78
N VAL A 82 -7.65 -7.94 -1.17
CA VAL A 82 -8.22 -7.59 0.15
C VAL A 82 -9.75 -7.67 0.15
N PRO A 83 -10.49 -6.96 -0.74
CA PRO A 83 -11.94 -7.10 -0.78
C PRO A 83 -12.40 -8.49 -1.23
N LEU A 84 -11.65 -9.18 -2.10
CA LEU A 84 -11.98 -10.55 -2.51
C LEU A 84 -11.83 -11.56 -1.36
N LEU A 85 -10.85 -11.38 -0.49
CA LEU A 85 -10.67 -12.21 0.69
C LEU A 85 -11.73 -11.89 1.75
N ALA A 86 -12.04 -10.61 1.96
CA ALA A 86 -13.07 -10.18 2.90
C ALA A 86 -14.45 -10.78 2.58
N GLN A 87 -14.78 -10.92 1.29
CA GLN A 87 -16.01 -11.59 0.83
C GLN A 87 -16.11 -13.07 1.22
N LYS A 88 -14.99 -13.71 1.57
CA LYS A 88 -14.94 -15.12 1.98
C LYS A 88 -14.96 -15.29 3.50
N LEU A 89 -14.93 -14.20 4.26
CA LEU A 89 -14.95 -14.27 5.73
C LEU A 89 -16.35 -14.61 6.26
N PRO A 90 -16.43 -15.16 7.48
CA PRO A 90 -17.71 -15.42 8.14
C PRO A 90 -18.60 -14.17 8.17
N ARG A 91 -19.92 -14.36 8.08
CA ARG A 91 -20.87 -13.24 8.13
C ARG A 91 -20.70 -12.44 9.42
N GLY A 92 -20.80 -11.12 9.32
CA GLY A 92 -20.57 -10.20 10.44
C GLY A 92 -19.10 -9.83 10.64
N SER A 93 -18.18 -10.36 9.83
CA SER A 93 -16.78 -9.95 9.87
C SER A 93 -16.60 -8.51 9.39
N HIS A 94 -15.57 -7.84 9.92
CA HIS A 94 -15.22 -6.47 9.59
C HIS A 94 -13.89 -6.44 8.83
N LEU A 95 -13.84 -5.68 7.74
CA LEU A 95 -12.61 -5.41 6.99
C LEU A 95 -12.07 -4.02 7.37
N ILE A 96 -10.78 -3.95 7.65
CA ILE A 96 -10.02 -2.70 7.74
C ILE A 96 -8.82 -2.82 6.80
N ASN A 97 -8.79 -2.04 5.73
CA ASN A 97 -7.65 -1.99 4.83
C ASN A 97 -6.78 -0.78 5.16
N LEU A 98 -5.55 -1.03 5.63
CA LEU A 98 -4.55 -0.01 5.93
C LEU A 98 -3.40 -0.05 4.91
N GLY A 99 -3.61 -0.68 3.76
CA GLY A 99 -2.62 -0.71 2.69
C GLY A 99 -2.31 0.68 2.15
N VAL A 100 -1.03 0.96 1.93
CA VAL A 100 -0.56 2.24 1.37
C VAL A 100 0.47 1.94 0.29
N SER A 101 0.26 2.48 -0.92
CA SER A 101 1.16 2.21 -2.04
C SER A 101 2.57 2.74 -1.76
N GLY A 102 3.58 1.89 -2.02
CA GLY A 102 4.99 2.26 -1.89
C GLY A 102 5.55 2.13 -0.47
N ILE A 103 4.77 1.71 0.53
CA ILE A 103 5.30 1.54 1.89
C ILE A 103 6.24 0.36 2.00
N HIS A 104 7.19 0.50 2.91
CA HIS A 104 8.01 -0.60 3.38
C HIS A 104 7.43 -1.25 4.64
N LEU A 105 7.77 -2.52 4.88
CA LEU A 105 7.35 -3.23 6.10
C LEU A 105 7.83 -2.54 7.38
N HIS A 106 8.98 -1.89 7.35
CA HIS A 106 9.49 -1.15 8.50
C HIS A 106 8.53 -0.02 8.90
N GLU A 107 8.04 0.73 7.92
CA GLU A 107 7.11 1.85 8.10
C GLU A 107 5.77 1.35 8.66
N ALA A 108 5.27 0.21 8.14
CA ALA A 108 4.02 -0.40 8.59
C ALA A 108 4.01 -0.85 10.06
N LEU A 109 5.18 -1.08 10.66
CA LEU A 109 5.34 -1.53 12.05
C LEU A 109 5.79 -0.41 13.00
N SER A 110 6.11 0.77 12.46
CA SER A 110 6.64 1.90 13.23
C SER A 110 5.62 3.00 13.52
N GLU A 111 4.39 2.85 13.03
CA GLU A 111 3.21 3.66 13.41
C GLU A 111 2.66 3.21 14.78
#